data_AF-D6ZF49-F1
#
_entry.id   AF-D6ZF49-F1
#
_cell.length_a   1.000
_cell.length_b   1.000
_cell.length_c   1.000
_cell.angle_alpha   90.00
_cell.angle_beta   90.00
_cell.angle_gamma   90.00
#
_symmetry.space_group_name_H-M   'P 1'
#
loop_
_entity.id
_entity.type
_entity.pdbx_description
1 polymer ?
#
loop_
_entity_poly.entity_id
_entity_poly.type
_entity_poly.pdbx_seq_one_letter_code
_entity_poly.pdbx_strand_id
1 'polypeptide(L)'
;MSEGYHVDHETLAERVDDLADFEKRAEEDIAEAEQLAAAYKHLWDSTAAEEYQRAHALWSKGAAEMRAALAHLRQSGANAHGNYTAAMGANTGFWK
;
A
#
# COMPACT_ATOMS: atom_id res chain seq x y z
N MET A 1 -17.88 11.29 30.06
CA MET A 1 -17.33 12.06 28.93
C MET A 1 -16.56 11.06 28.08
N SER A 2 -17.13 10.57 26.99
CA SER A 2 -16.36 9.71 26.09
C SER A 2 -15.30 10.59 25.45
N GLU A 3 -14.02 10.35 25.75
CA GLU A 3 -12.94 10.86 24.92
C GLU A 3 -13.23 10.37 23.51
N GLY A 4 -13.68 11.29 22.66
CA GLY A 4 -14.00 10.98 21.28
C GLY A 4 -12.71 10.52 20.63
N TYR A 5 -12.68 9.25 20.23
CA TYR A 5 -11.67 8.74 19.31
C TYR A 5 -11.78 9.57 18.03
N HIS A 6 -11.00 10.65 17.93
CA HIS A 6 -10.86 11.41 16.71
C HIS A 6 -9.66 10.83 15.97
N VAL A 7 -9.94 9.97 14.99
CA VAL A 7 -8.94 9.64 13.99
C VAL A 7 -8.75 10.90 13.17
N ASP A 8 -7.56 11.49 13.23
CA ASP A 8 -7.18 12.53 12.29
C ASP A 8 -7.10 11.89 10.89
N HIS A 9 -8.15 12.15 10.11
CA HIS A 9 -8.31 11.59 8.78
C HIS A 9 -7.27 12.11 7.79
N GLU A 10 -6.71 13.30 8.04
CA GLU A 10 -5.66 13.90 7.22
C GLU A 10 -4.33 13.18 7.51
N THR A 11 -3.98 13.02 8.79
CA THR A 11 -2.81 12.22 9.20
C THR A 11 -2.90 10.78 8.67
N LEU A 12 -4.09 10.16 8.68
CA LEU A 12 -4.26 8.81 8.13
C LEU A 12 -4.03 8.79 6.61
N ALA A 13 -4.53 9.78 5.88
CA ALA A 13 -4.34 9.87 4.43
C ALA A 13 -2.85 10.04 4.08
N GLU A 14 -2.14 10.93 4.78
CA GLU A 14 -0.69 11.13 4.62
C GLU A 14 0.08 9.82 4.84
N ARG A 15 -0.25 9.05 5.88
CA ARG A 15 0.41 7.75 6.13
C ARG A 15 0.14 6.71 5.06
N VAL A 16 -1.06 6.73 4.47
CA VAL A 16 -1.37 5.83 3.36
C VAL A 16 -0.62 6.23 2.09
N ASP A 17 -0.36 7.53 1.90
CA ASP A 17 0.48 8.02 0.79
C ASP A 17 1.95 7.67 0.99
N ASP A 18 2.51 7.87 2.20
CA ASP A 18 3.87 7.42 2.56
C ASP A 18 4.07 5.92 2.25
N LEU A 19 3.09 5.09 2.61
CA LEU A 19 3.14 3.65 2.37
C LEU A 19 3.04 3.27 0.89
N ALA A 20 2.31 4.06 0.09
CA ALA A 20 2.23 3.84 -1.35
C ALA A 20 3.53 4.20 -2.07
N ASP A 21 4.22 5.25 -1.64
CA ASP A 21 5.54 5.60 -2.17
C ASP A 21 6.56 4.51 -1.83
N PHE A 22 6.51 3.97 -0.61
CA PHE A 22 7.32 2.82 -0.22
C PHE A 22 7.02 1.58 -1.08
N GLU A 23 5.73 1.27 -1.30
CA GLU A 23 5.31 0.13 -2.11
C GLU A 23 5.78 0.23 -3.56
N LYS A 24 5.63 1.41 -4.16
CA LYS A 24 6.17 1.68 -5.50
C LYS A 24 7.68 1.45 -5.58
N ARG A 25 8.42 1.91 -4.56
CA ARG A 25 9.88 1.71 -4.50
C ARG A 25 10.24 0.23 -4.42
N ALA A 26 9.48 -0.54 -3.63
CA ALA A 26 9.68 -1.98 -3.54
C ALA A 26 9.39 -2.70 -4.88
N GLU A 27 8.34 -2.31 -5.61
CA GLU A 27 8.07 -2.84 -6.96
C GLU A 27 9.21 -2.51 -7.94
N GLU A 28 9.74 -1.29 -7.90
CA GLU A 28 10.89 -0.86 -8.71
C GLU A 28 12.14 -1.71 -8.41
N ASP A 29 12.48 -1.89 -7.13
CA ASP A 29 13.65 -2.67 -6.70
C ASP A 29 13.52 -4.16 -7.10
N ILE A 30 12.32 -4.74 -7.01
CA ILE A 30 12.04 -6.12 -7.45
C ILE A 30 12.22 -6.25 -8.97
N ALA A 31 11.75 -5.27 -9.74
CA ALA A 31 11.90 -5.26 -11.19
C ALA A 31 13.38 -5.09 -11.61
N GLU A 32 14.14 -4.25 -10.92
CA GLU A 32 15.58 -4.11 -11.15
C GLU A 32 16.32 -5.43 -10.86
N ALA A 33 15.99 -6.09 -9.74
CA ALA A 33 16.55 -7.38 -9.41
C ALA A 33 16.26 -8.44 -10.49
N GLU A 34 15.08 -8.42 -11.11
CA GLU A 34 14.72 -9.31 -12.22
C GLU A 34 15.59 -9.06 -13.47
N GLN A 35 15.81 -7.79 -13.82
CA GLN A 35 16.65 -7.42 -14.96
C GLN A 35 18.10 -7.86 -14.76
N LEU A 36 18.64 -7.64 -13.56
CA LEU A 36 19.99 -8.08 -13.20
C LEU A 36 20.09 -9.61 -13.25
N ALA A 37 19.13 -10.33 -12.67
CA ALA A 37 19.13 -11.78 -12.71
C ALA A 37 19.04 -12.32 -14.15
N ALA A 38 18.23 -11.71 -15.02
CA ALA A 38 18.14 -12.09 -16.42
C ALA A 38 19.48 -11.91 -17.16
N ALA A 39 20.23 -10.85 -16.85
CA ALA A 39 21.55 -10.60 -17.45
C ALA A 39 22.59 -11.67 -17.07
N TYR A 40 22.56 -12.18 -15.85
CA TYR A 40 23.55 -13.13 -15.32
C TYR A 40 23.08 -14.59 -15.27
N LYS A 41 21.84 -14.88 -15.68
CA LYS A 41 21.23 -16.22 -15.62
C LYS A 41 22.07 -17.33 -16.29
N HIS A 42 22.85 -16.97 -17.30
CA HIS A 42 23.74 -17.90 -18.01
C HIS A 42 24.94 -18.39 -17.17
N LEU A 43 25.25 -17.71 -16.07
CA LEU A 43 26.34 -18.05 -15.14
C LEU A 43 25.87 -18.88 -13.94
N TRP A 44 24.56 -19.05 -13.77
CA TRP A 44 23.98 -19.72 -12.61
C TRP A 44 23.81 -21.21 -12.88
N ASP A 45 24.09 -22.01 -11.85
CA ASP A 45 23.63 -23.40 -11.83
C ASP A 45 22.10 -23.46 -11.70
N SER A 46 21.52 -24.62 -12.02
CA SER A 46 20.07 -24.80 -12.04
C SER A 46 19.43 -24.58 -10.66
N THR A 47 20.12 -24.93 -9.58
CA THR A 47 19.61 -24.81 -8.20
C THR A 47 19.52 -23.34 -7.79
N ALA A 48 20.57 -22.55 -8.06
CA ALA A 48 20.58 -21.12 -7.80
C ALA A 48 19.48 -20.38 -8.59
N ALA A 49 19.25 -20.78 -9.85
CA ALA A 49 18.19 -20.22 -10.67
C ALA A 49 16.78 -20.56 -10.11
N GLU A 50 16.56 -21.78 -9.64
CA GLU A 50 15.29 -22.19 -9.04
C GLU A 50 14.99 -21.46 -7.73
N GLU A 51 15.97 -21.34 -6.84
CA GLU A 51 15.80 -20.62 -5.57
C GLU A 51 15.58 -19.12 -5.78
N TYR A 52 16.29 -18.50 -6.73
CA TYR A 52 16.02 -17.12 -7.11
C TYR A 52 14.59 -16.95 -7.65
N GLN A 53 14.13 -17.84 -8.53
CA GLN A 53 12.77 -17.76 -9.06
C GLN A 53 11.70 -17.89 -7.96
N ARG A 54 11.92 -18.74 -6.96
CA ARG A 54 11.04 -18.83 -5.78
C ARG A 54 11.04 -17.54 -4.97
N ALA A 55 12.22 -17.00 -4.67
CA ALA A 55 12.34 -15.75 -3.91
C ALA A 55 11.68 -14.58 -4.64
N HIS A 56 11.95 -14.43 -5.94
CA HIS A 56 11.35 -13.41 -6.78
C HIS A 56 9.82 -13.56 -6.82
N ALA A 57 9.29 -14.76 -7.04
CA ALA A 57 7.84 -15.00 -7.01
C ALA A 57 7.19 -14.63 -5.67
N LEU A 58 7.87 -14.92 -4.56
CA LEU A 58 7.41 -14.57 -3.22
C LEU A 58 7.36 -13.04 -3.02
N TRP A 59 8.41 -12.32 -3.41
CA TRP A 59 8.48 -10.87 -3.27
C TRP A 59 7.49 -10.16 -4.19
N SER A 60 7.40 -10.56 -5.46
CA SER A 60 6.44 -10.00 -6.42
C SER A 60 4.99 -10.21 -5.96
N LYS A 61 4.68 -11.38 -5.38
CA LYS A 61 3.37 -11.63 -4.78
C LYS A 61 3.12 -10.71 -3.57
N GLY A 62 4.09 -10.59 -2.67
CA GLY A 62 3.98 -9.74 -1.48
C GLY A 62 3.78 -8.27 -1.83
N ALA A 63 4.51 -7.75 -2.83
CA ALA A 63 4.33 -6.38 -3.33
C ALA A 63 2.90 -6.16 -3.87
N ALA A 64 2.41 -7.08 -4.70
CA ALA A 64 1.04 -7.00 -5.22
C ALA A 64 -0.04 -7.04 -4.11
N GLU A 65 0.16 -7.86 -3.07
CA GLU A 65 -0.73 -7.91 -1.91
C GLU A 65 -0.71 -6.60 -1.12
N MET A 66 0.47 -5.99 -0.90
CA MET A 66 0.60 -4.68 -0.26
C MET A 66 -0.11 -3.58 -1.07
N ARG A 67 0.07 -3.55 -2.39
CA ARG A 67 -0.60 -2.60 -3.29
C ARG A 67 -2.12 -2.68 -3.18
N ALA A 68 -2.66 -3.91 -3.19
CA ALA A 68 -4.09 -4.14 -3.05
C ALA A 68 -4.61 -3.70 -1.67
N ALA A 69 -3.86 -4.00 -0.60
CA ALA A 69 -4.22 -3.58 0.76
C ALA A 69 -4.23 -2.05 0.90
N LEU A 70 -3.25 -1.35 0.33
CA LEU A 70 -3.18 0.12 0.35
C LEU A 70 -4.31 0.76 -0.44
N ALA A 71 -4.68 0.21 -1.59
CA ALA A 71 -5.85 0.65 -2.35
C ALA A 71 -7.14 0.53 -1.52
N HIS A 72 -7.30 -0.58 -0.79
CA HIS A 72 -8.44 -0.78 0.10
C HIS A 72 -8.43 0.21 1.29
N LEU A 73 -7.26 0.50 1.87
CA LEU A 73 -7.11 1.48 2.94
C LEU A 73 -7.46 2.90 2.48
N ARG A 74 -6.99 3.33 1.29
CA ARG A 74 -7.37 4.62 0.69
C ARG A 74 -8.88 4.73 0.52
N GLN A 75 -9.52 3.72 -0.03
CA GLN A 75 -10.96 3.72 -0.26
C GLN A 75 -11.74 3.79 1.06
N SER A 76 -11.33 2.99 2.05
CA SER A 76 -11.97 2.97 3.37
C SER A 76 -11.79 4.30 4.11
N GLY A 77 -10.60 4.90 4.03
CA GLY A 77 -10.32 6.22 4.59
C GLY A 77 -11.16 7.34 3.96
N ALA A 78 -11.24 7.36 2.61
CA ALA A 78 -12.06 8.34 1.89
C ALA A 78 -13.55 8.22 2.24
N ASN A 79 -14.08 6.99 2.35
CA ASN A 79 -15.46 6.74 2.75
C ASN A 79 -15.73 7.22 4.18
N ALA A 80 -14.82 6.93 5.12
CA ALA A 80 -14.95 7.36 6.51
C ALA A 80 -14.94 8.89 6.62
N HIS A 81 -14.02 9.57 5.94
CA HIS A 81 -13.96 11.03 5.92
C HIS A 81 -15.24 11.65 5.32
N GLY A 82 -15.73 11.14 4.19
CA GLY A 82 -16.96 11.64 3.56
C GLY A 82 -18.20 11.49 4.44
N ASN A 83 -18.33 10.34 5.11
CA ASN A 83 -19.43 10.10 6.05
C ASN A 83 -19.38 11.04 7.26
N TYR A 84 -18.20 11.29 7.83
CA TYR A 84 -18.03 12.22 8.96
C TYR A 84 -18.32 13.67 8.57
N THR A 85 -17.81 14.13 7.43
CA THR A 85 -18.06 15.50 6.95
C THR A 85 -19.54 15.72 6.62
N ALA A 86 -20.21 14.74 6.01
CA ALA A 86 -21.64 14.82 5.74
C ALA A 86 -22.47 14.88 7.03
N ALA A 87 -22.14 14.06 8.04
CA ALA A 87 -22.81 14.08 9.33
C ALA A 87 -22.62 15.42 10.08
N MET A 88 -21.42 16.00 10.02
CA MET A 88 -21.14 17.34 10.58
C MET A 88 -21.90 18.44 9.84
N GLY A 89 -21.96 18.38 8.51
CA GLY A 89 -22.76 19.31 7.69
C GLY A 89 -24.25 19.21 7.98
N ALA A 90 -24.78 18.00 8.09
CA ALA A 90 -26.18 17.76 8.44
C ALA A 90 -26.52 18.28 9.86
N ASN A 91 -25.65 18.01 10.84
CA ASN A 91 -25.85 18.50 12.20
C ASN A 91 -25.78 20.04 12.27
N THR A 92 -24.79 20.67 11.64
CA THR A 92 -24.66 22.15 11.67
C THR A 92 -25.76 22.86 10.88
N GLY A 93 -26.28 22.25 9.82
CA GLY A 93 -27.42 22.76 9.06
C GLY A 93 -28.76 22.67 9.79
N PHE A 94 -28.90 21.72 10.73
CA PHE A 94 -30.12 21.56 11.53
C PHE A 94 -30.30 22.64 12.61
N TRP A 95 -29.22 23.32 12.99
CA TRP A 95 -29.20 24.35 14.03
C TRP A 95 -29.12 25.79 13.48
N LYS A 96 -29.37 25.97 12.17
CA LYS A 96 -29.65 27.26 11.53
C LYS A 96 -31.13 27.33 11.15
#